data_AF-A0A959WBS8-F1
#
_entry.id   AF-A0A959WBS8-F1
#
_cell.length_a   1.000
_cell.length_b   1.000
_cell.length_c   1.000
_cell.angle_alpha   90.00
_cell.angle_beta   90.00
_cell.angle_gamma   90.00
#
_symmetry.space_group_name_H-M   'P 1'
#
loop_
_entity.id
_entity.type
_entity.pdbx_description
1 polymer ?
#
loop_
_entity_poly.entity_id
_entity_poly.type
_entity_poly.pdbx_seq_one_letter_code
_entity_poly.pdbx_strand_id
1 'polypeptide(L)' 'MSKFEVEKKERITRLEAATRLRYIATILSAEGEEIEFKRGGMEFSVEMPEEIEFKVELELDGDDNELEIEITW' A
#
# COMPACT_ATOMS: atom_id res chain seq x y z
N MET A 1 -10.78 -20.29 6.09
CA MET A 1 -10.76 -18.82 5.92
C MET A 1 -10.46 -18.53 4.46
N SER A 2 -11.28 -17.75 3.76
CA SER A 2 -11.04 -17.35 2.36
C SER A 2 -10.11 -16.15 2.30
N LYS A 3 -9.05 -16.21 1.47
CA LYS A 3 -8.18 -15.05 1.18
C LYS A 3 -9.00 -14.02 0.40
N PHE A 4 -9.01 -12.77 0.86
CA PHE A 4 -9.54 -11.65 0.10
C PHE A 4 -8.37 -10.90 -0.53
N GLU A 5 -8.42 -10.65 -1.83
CA GLU A 5 -7.33 -10.00 -2.58
C GLU A 5 -7.91 -8.97 -3.53
N VAL A 6 -7.36 -7.75 -3.52
CA VAL A 6 -7.75 -6.65 -4.40
C VAL A 6 -6.52 -6.09 -5.07
N GLU A 7 -6.32 -6.43 -6.35
CA GLU A 7 -5.25 -5.86 -7.18
C GLU A 7 -5.79 -4.69 -8.03
N LYS A 8 -5.00 -3.63 -8.20
CA LYS A 8 -5.26 -2.57 -9.20
C LYS A 8 -3.95 -2.11 -9.83
N LYS A 9 -3.83 -2.26 -11.15
CA LYS A 9 -2.69 -1.77 -11.95
C LYS A 9 -3.17 -0.65 -12.87
N GLU A 10 -2.49 0.51 -12.81
CA GLU A 10 -2.80 1.69 -13.61
C GLU A 10 -1.51 2.37 -14.07
N ARG A 11 -1.49 2.90 -15.30
CA ARG A 11 -0.43 3.80 -15.74
C ARG A 11 -0.74 5.21 -15.24
N ILE A 12 0.07 5.71 -14.32
CA ILE A 12 -0.08 7.03 -13.71
C ILE A 12 1.22 7.82 -13.83
N THR A 13 1.14 9.12 -13.63
CA THR A 13 2.33 9.98 -13.56
C THR A 13 3.09 9.77 -12.24
N ARG A 14 4.38 10.12 -12.24
CA ARG A 14 5.21 10.13 -11.02
C ARG A 14 4.63 10.98 -9.89
N LEU A 15 3.95 12.08 -10.22
CA LEU A 15 3.35 12.98 -9.23
C LEU A 15 2.13 12.33 -8.55
N GLU A 16 1.29 11.65 -9.32
CA GLU A 16 0.15 10.89 -8.79
C GLU A 16 0.64 9.74 -7.91
N ALA A 17 1.67 9.01 -8.34
CA ALA A 17 2.29 7.96 -7.53
C ALA A 17 2.79 8.51 -6.18
N ALA A 18 3.55 9.61 -6.19
CA ALA A 18 4.03 10.24 -4.97
C ALA A 18 2.89 10.72 -4.05
N THR A 19 1.77 11.15 -4.63
CA THR A 19 0.58 11.56 -3.86
C THR A 19 -0.09 10.37 -3.17
N ARG A 20 -0.21 9.23 -3.87
CA ARG A 20 -0.73 7.98 -3.29
C ARG A 20 0.19 7.45 -2.19
N LEU A 21 1.51 7.49 -2.39
CA LEU A 21 2.49 7.08 -1.37
C LEU A 21 2.42 7.96 -0.11
N ARG A 22 2.24 9.29 -0.25
CA ARG A 22 2.02 10.17 0.90
C ARG A 22 0.75 9.84 1.67
N TYR A 23 -0.32 9.45 0.97
CA TYR A 23 -1.55 9.02 1.61
C TYR A 23 -1.33 7.74 2.43
N ILE A 24 -0.62 6.75 1.87
CA ILE A 24 -0.21 5.55 2.61
C ILE A 24 0.64 5.92 3.83
N ALA A 25 1.64 6.80 3.67
CA ALA A 25 2.46 7.26 4.80
C ALA A 25 1.64 7.96 5.90
N THR A 26 0.58 8.69 5.53
CA THR A 26 -0.33 9.32 6.49
C THR A 26 -1.11 8.25 7.27
N ILE A 27 -1.57 7.19 6.60
CA ILE A 27 -2.23 6.06 7.26
C ILE A 27 -1.28 5.37 8.24
N LEU A 28 -0.05 5.06 7.80
CA LEU A 28 0.95 4.36 8.63
C LEU A 28 1.38 5.15 9.88
N SER A 29 1.22 6.48 9.86
CA SER A 29 1.62 7.36 10.97
C SER A 29 0.45 7.83 11.83
N ALA A 30 -0.78 7.43 11.50
CA ALA A 30 -1.95 7.77 12.29
C ALA A 30 -1.88 7.06 13.66
N GLU A 31 -2.25 7.76 14.73
CA GLU A 31 -2.42 7.13 16.04
C GLU A 31 -3.71 6.29 16.03
N GLY A 32 -3.58 5.00 16.34
CA GLY A 32 -4.71 4.06 16.42
C GLY A 32 -4.43 2.77 15.67
N GLU A 33 -5.12 1.71 16.06
CA GLU A 33 -4.92 0.38 15.49
C GLU A 33 -5.78 0.19 14.21
N GLU A 34 -6.78 1.01 13.90
CA GLU A 34 -7.78 0.68 12.87
C GLU A 34 -7.63 1.52 11.58
N ILE A 35 -7.35 0.86 10.45
CA ILE A 35 -7.34 1.51 9.13
C ILE A 35 -8.65 1.23 8.39
N GLU A 36 -9.43 2.28 8.12
CA GLU A 36 -10.63 2.20 7.28
C GLU A 36 -10.30 2.37 5.79
N PHE A 37 -10.53 1.31 5.00
CA PHE A 37 -10.50 1.37 3.54
C PHE A 37 -11.90 1.35 2.96
N LYS A 38 -12.28 2.41 2.24
CA LYS A 38 -13.54 2.47 1.48
C LYS A 38 -13.27 2.27 0.00
N ARG A 39 -13.69 1.14 -0.58
CA ARG A 39 -13.57 0.90 -2.03
C ARG A 39 -14.76 0.10 -2.56
N GLY A 40 -15.45 0.66 -3.55
CA GLY A 40 -16.54 -0.02 -4.26
C GLY A 40 -17.75 -0.38 -3.39
N GLY A 41 -18.02 0.40 -2.33
CA GLY A 41 -19.11 0.13 -1.38
C GLY A 41 -18.76 -0.89 -0.28
N MET A 42 -17.52 -1.39 -0.25
CA MET A 42 -17.00 -2.19 0.85
C MET A 42 -16.14 -1.31 1.76
N GLU A 43 -16.48 -1.31 3.05
CA GLU A 43 -15.67 -0.72 4.12
C GLU A 43 -14.92 -1.85 4.80
N PHE A 44 -13.59 -1.78 4.78
CA PHE A 44 -12.74 -2.69 5.53
C PHE A 44 -12.11 -1.90 6.67
N SER A 45 -12.21 -2.45 7.86
CA SER A 45 -11.39 -2.05 8.99
C SER A 45 -10.34 -3.15 9.18
N VAL A 46 -9.07 -2.76 9.24
CA VAL A 46 -7.96 -3.68 9.51
C VAL A 46 -7.15 -3.11 10.65
N GLU A 47 -6.95 -3.94 11.68
CA GLU A 47 -6.06 -3.64 12.79
C GLU A 47 -4.61 -3.65 12.30
N MET A 48 -3.84 -2.56 12.45
CA MET A 48 -2.43 -2.46 12.14
C MET A 48 -1.63 -2.31 13.45
N PRO A 49 -0.72 -3.24 13.74
CA PRO A 49 0.11 -3.19 14.94
C PRO A 49 1.15 -2.06 14.89
N GLU A 50 1.74 -1.75 16.04
CA GLU A 50 2.84 -0.77 16.17
C GLU A 50 4.12 -1.21 15.42
N GLU A 51 4.38 -2.52 15.35
CA GLU A 51 5.50 -3.10 14.63
C GLU A 51 5.03 -3.81 13.36
N ILE A 52 5.61 -3.45 12.22
CA ILE A 52 5.29 -4.01 10.89
C ILE A 52 6.57 -4.49 10.19
N GLU A 53 6.42 -5.42 9.24
CA GLU A 53 7.48 -5.73 8.29
C GLU A 53 7.39 -4.78 7.09
N PHE A 54 8.48 -4.09 6.78
CA PHE A 54 8.56 -3.15 5.67
C PHE A 54 9.69 -3.56 4.71
N LYS A 55 9.32 -3.83 3.46
CA LYS A 55 10.25 -4.27 2.42
C LYS A 55 10.25 -3.28 1.25
N VAL A 56 11.45 -2.99 0.75
CA VAL A 56 11.65 -2.21 -0.48
C VAL A 56 12.59 -2.99 -1.38
N GLU A 57 12.15 -3.24 -2.61
CA GLU A 57 12.95 -3.90 -3.63
C GLU A 57 13.04 -3.03 -4.87
N LEU A 58 14.24 -2.94 -5.44
CA LEU A 58 14.52 -2.26 -6.68
C LEU A 58 15.14 -3.27 -7.64
N GLU A 59 14.42 -3.58 -8.71
CA GLU A 59 14.90 -4.42 -9.79
C GLU A 59 15.21 -3.55 -11.02
N LEU A 60 16.38 -3.76 -11.59
CA LEU A 60 16.86 -3.08 -12.79
C LEU A 60 17.15 -4.15 -13.85
N ASP A 61 16.31 -4.26 -14.87
CA ASP A 61 16.47 -5.21 -15.97
C ASP A 61 16.34 -4.52 -17.34
N GLY A 62 17.49 -4.13 -17.89
CA GLY A 62 17.57 -3.51 -19.21
C GLY A 62 16.76 -2.21 -19.31
N ASP A 63 15.68 -2.26 -20.09
CA ASP A 63 14.77 -1.12 -20.30
C ASP A 63 13.65 -1.05 -19.23
N ASP A 64 13.49 -2.10 -18.43
CA ASP A 64 12.48 -2.20 -17.38
C ASP A 64 13.11 -1.95 -16.01
N ASN A 65 12.45 -1.10 -15.21
CA ASN A 65 12.86 -0.83 -13.83
C ASN A 65 11.62 -0.92 -12.95
N GLU A 66 11.73 -1.64 -11.85
CA GLU A 66 10.63 -1.90 -10.93
C GLU A 66 11.03 -1.53 -9.50
N LEU A 67 10.16 -0.76 -8.83
CA LEU A 67 10.29 -0.43 -7.41
C LEU A 67 9.05 -0.95 -6.71
N GLU A 68 9.23 -1.94 -5.85
CA GLU A 68 8.17 -2.52 -5.03
C GLU A 68 8.30 -2.04 -3.58
N ILE A 69 7.15 -1.77 -2.96
CA ILE A 69 7.02 -1.47 -1.53
C ILE A 69 5.97 -2.41 -0.98
N GLU A 70 6.36 -3.26 -0.05
CA GLU A 70 5.49 -4.25 0.59
C GLU A 70 5.48 -3.99 2.10
N ILE A 71 4.28 -4.06 2.68
CA ILE A 71 4.02 -3.87 4.12
C ILE A 71 3.16 -5.03 4.60
N THR A 72 3.64 -5.75 5.61
CA THR A 72 2.99 -6.96 6.12
C THR A 72 2.82 -6.89 7.63
N TRP A 73 1.65 -7.34 8.09
CA TRP A 73 1.28 -7.51 9.49
C TRP A 73 0.22 -8.61 9.66
#